data_AF-A0A085AB88-F1
#
_entry.id   AF-A0A085AB88-F1
#
_cell.length_a   1.000
_cell.length_b   1.000
_cell.length_c   1.000
_cell.angle_alpha   90.00
_cell.angle_beta   90.00
_cell.angle_gamma   90.00
#
_symmetry.space_group_name_H-M   'P 1'
#
loop_
_entity.id
_entity.type
_entity.pdbx_description
1 polymer ?
#
loop_
_entity_poly.entity_id
_entity_poly.type
_entity_poly.pdbx_seq_one_letter_code
_entity_poly.pdbx_strand_id
1 'polypeptide(L)'
;MNNDFALYMSLPETIFRTTIKHFDDSSSEDMKCGDLDERQLLSLGLDNISAKVDPYRLIRYDVPLSNNYNRLYGEMHPLEVKGRPISHQECVEVLFDELKACSSEFTLFGWGKYSHLITEMIDHFRYGNGSPFYSLSLNDAYEQRIIERGYKSPLVVIKDTINSVFRNNNNIGVQLNLLQQVKLDLRDSRLSKFDRKEDNYNGLGITVHDIHAQQIDLIRFQKFALGWEAWLQFQAQDHFGLDTTDITNSVFNKFHFFRIWFFLQRHRDFAFKPFFTNFKASVRLSEY
;
A
#
# COMPACT_ATOMS: atom_id res chain seq x y z
N MET A 1 -12.95 -1.72 -46.61
CA MET A 1 -12.31 -0.51 -46.08
C MET A 1 -13.34 0.25 -45.27
N ASN A 2 -13.05 0.48 -43.99
CA ASN A 2 -13.45 1.65 -43.19
C ASN A 2 -12.68 1.56 -41.87
N ASN A 3 -11.47 2.12 -41.89
CA ASN A 3 -10.52 2.21 -40.78
C ASN A 3 -10.80 3.45 -39.90
N ASP A 4 -11.95 4.10 -40.08
CA ASP A 4 -12.15 5.49 -39.61
C ASP A 4 -12.30 5.65 -38.10
N PHE A 5 -12.54 4.57 -37.35
CA PHE A 5 -12.54 4.62 -35.87
C PHE A 5 -11.14 4.75 -35.27
N ALA A 6 -10.09 4.29 -35.97
CA ALA A 6 -8.71 4.40 -35.49
C ALA A 6 -8.10 5.79 -35.76
N LEU A 7 -8.72 6.61 -36.62
CA LEU A 7 -8.15 7.89 -37.07
C LEU A 7 -8.36 9.07 -36.09
N TYR A 8 -9.10 8.90 -34.98
CA TYR A 8 -9.37 9.99 -34.03
C TYR A 8 -9.00 9.70 -32.56
N MET A 9 -8.36 8.56 -32.25
CA MET A 9 -7.85 8.32 -30.89
C MET A 9 -6.42 8.82 -30.77
N SER A 10 -6.23 9.95 -30.09
CA SER A 10 -4.91 10.39 -29.64
C SER A 10 -4.45 9.47 -28.50
N LEU A 11 -3.55 8.54 -28.79
CA LEU A 11 -2.95 7.64 -27.81
C LEU A 11 -1.47 7.99 -27.59
N PRO A 12 -0.91 7.77 -26.39
CA PRO A 12 -1.57 7.20 -25.19
C PRO A 12 -2.60 8.16 -24.56
N GLU A 13 -3.64 7.61 -23.94
CA GLU A 13 -4.71 8.39 -23.27
C GLU A 13 -5.02 7.81 -21.88
N THR A 14 -5.11 8.67 -20.87
CA THR A 14 -5.58 8.27 -19.54
C THR A 14 -7.09 8.07 -19.54
N ILE A 15 -7.51 6.82 -19.37
CA ILE A 15 -8.93 6.41 -19.36
C ILE A 15 -9.50 6.30 -17.95
N PHE A 16 -8.65 6.28 -16.92
CA PHE A 16 -9.07 6.36 -15.53
C PHE A 16 -7.95 6.95 -14.67
N ARG A 17 -8.33 7.78 -13.69
CA ARG A 17 -7.42 8.27 -12.65
C ARG A 17 -8.22 8.56 -11.39
N THR A 18 -7.69 8.20 -10.22
CA THR A 18 -8.25 8.63 -8.94
C THR A 18 -8.25 10.16 -8.84
N THR A 19 -9.38 10.73 -8.40
CA THR A 19 -9.57 12.19 -8.37
C THR A 19 -9.49 12.81 -6.98
N ILE A 20 -9.61 12.00 -5.92
CA ILE A 20 -9.57 12.46 -4.52
C ILE A 20 -8.18 12.21 -3.93
N LYS A 21 -7.71 10.97 -4.03
CA LYS A 21 -6.36 10.57 -3.61
C LYS A 21 -5.43 10.67 -4.82
N HIS A 22 -4.35 11.44 -4.67
CA HIS A 22 -3.43 11.78 -5.74
C HIS A 22 -2.11 11.04 -5.58
N PHE A 23 -1.41 10.85 -6.70
CA PHE A 23 -0.01 10.43 -6.67
C PHE A 23 0.83 11.54 -6.00
N ASP A 24 1.87 11.11 -5.31
CA ASP A 24 2.88 11.93 -4.63
C ASP A 24 2.29 12.85 -3.55
N ASP A 25 1.22 12.40 -2.90
CA ASP A 25 0.54 13.14 -1.84
C ASP A 25 1.29 13.08 -0.51
N SER A 26 2.37 13.85 -0.44
CA SER A 26 3.20 14.02 0.75
C SER A 26 2.49 14.73 1.92
N SER A 27 1.28 15.25 1.69
CA SER A 27 0.51 15.97 2.71
C SER A 27 -0.39 15.06 3.56
N SER A 28 -0.52 13.79 3.17
CA SER A 28 -1.31 12.79 3.89
C SER A 28 -0.77 12.54 5.31
N GLU A 29 -1.69 12.19 6.24
CA GLU A 29 -1.35 12.00 7.66
C GLU A 29 -0.33 10.87 7.89
N ASP A 30 -0.44 9.79 7.12
CA ASP A 30 0.49 8.64 7.11
C ASP A 30 1.87 8.99 6.55
N MET A 31 2.04 10.13 5.89
CA MET A 31 3.31 10.63 5.35
C MET A 31 4.07 11.58 6.30
N LYS A 32 3.47 11.97 7.43
CA LYS A 32 4.11 12.85 8.41
C LYS A 32 5.16 12.11 9.24
N CYS A 33 6.24 12.78 9.60
CA CYS A 33 7.32 12.21 10.43
C CYS A 33 7.96 13.27 11.35
N GLY A 34 8.52 12.81 12.47
CA GLY A 34 9.31 13.65 13.39
C GLY A 34 8.59 14.85 14.00
N ASP A 35 7.26 14.82 14.07
CA ASP A 35 6.40 15.94 14.45
C ASP A 35 5.75 15.77 15.84
N LEU A 36 5.96 14.63 16.50
CA LEU A 36 5.46 14.37 17.85
C LEU A 36 6.58 14.37 18.89
N ASP A 37 6.30 15.00 20.03
CA ASP A 37 7.10 14.85 21.25
C ASP A 37 6.63 13.65 22.10
N GLU A 38 7.43 13.33 23.12
CA GLU A 38 7.15 12.23 24.05
C GLU A 38 5.77 12.35 24.72
N ARG A 39 5.34 13.55 25.14
CA ARG A 39 4.06 13.71 25.83
C ARG A 39 2.90 13.41 24.89
N GLN A 40 3.00 13.85 23.63
CA GLN A 40 2.01 13.55 22.60
C GLN A 40 1.95 12.05 22.31
N LEU A 41 3.09 11.37 22.17
CA LEU A 41 3.12 9.91 21.96
C LEU A 41 2.52 9.15 23.15
N LEU A 42 2.87 9.52 24.38
CA LEU A 42 2.29 8.93 25.58
C LEU A 42 0.77 9.13 25.64
N SER A 43 0.26 10.29 25.21
CA SER A 43 -1.19 10.55 25.14
C SER A 43 -1.92 9.66 24.13
N LEU A 44 -1.21 9.14 23.12
CA LEU A 44 -1.73 8.16 22.15
C LEU A 44 -1.62 6.70 22.67
N GLY A 45 -1.18 6.49 23.91
CA GLY A 45 -1.04 5.16 24.51
C GLY A 45 0.23 4.42 24.08
N LEU A 46 1.27 5.15 23.67
CA LEU A 46 2.59 4.64 23.29
C LEU A 46 3.57 4.63 24.46
N ASP A 47 3.13 4.12 25.60
CA ASP A 47 3.88 3.95 26.86
C ASP A 47 4.79 2.71 26.90
N ASN A 48 4.66 1.82 25.94
CA ASN A 48 5.38 0.54 25.85
C ASN A 48 5.72 0.23 24.39
N ILE A 49 6.83 0.75 23.87
CA ILE A 49 7.13 0.67 22.42
C ILE A 49 7.65 -0.72 22.03
N SER A 50 8.60 -1.25 22.79
CA SER A 50 9.39 -2.43 22.45
C SER A 50 9.47 -3.39 23.62
N ALA A 51 9.52 -4.68 23.32
CA ALA A 51 9.79 -5.75 24.29
C ALA A 51 11.26 -5.74 24.77
N LYS A 52 12.19 -5.09 24.05
CA LYS A 52 13.64 -5.20 24.27
C LYS A 52 14.28 -3.92 24.80
N VAL A 53 13.73 -2.76 24.46
CA VAL A 53 14.28 -1.45 24.85
C VAL A 53 13.18 -0.48 25.31
N ASP A 54 13.55 0.43 26.20
CA ASP A 54 12.84 1.68 26.46
C ASP A 54 13.48 2.77 25.59
N PRO A 55 12.83 3.18 24.49
CA PRO A 55 13.42 4.17 23.59
C PRO A 55 13.31 5.60 24.11
N TYR A 56 12.43 5.89 25.08
CA TYR A 56 12.34 7.21 25.72
C TYR A 56 13.54 7.45 26.65
N ARG A 57 14.00 6.39 27.31
CA ARG A 57 15.10 6.45 28.28
C ARG A 57 16.44 5.96 27.73
N LEU A 58 16.45 5.41 26.52
CA LEU A 58 17.60 4.72 25.91
C LEU A 58 18.17 3.64 26.83
N ILE A 59 17.30 2.74 27.27
CA ILE A 59 17.66 1.61 28.13
C ILE A 59 17.35 0.31 27.38
N ARG A 60 18.29 -0.63 27.40
CA ARG A 60 18.04 -2.01 26.99
C ARG A 60 17.73 -2.85 28.20
N TYR A 61 16.60 -3.54 28.17
CA TYR A 61 16.17 -4.38 29.28
C TYR A 61 17.07 -5.61 29.42
N ASP A 62 17.39 -5.98 30.65
CA ASP A 62 18.17 -7.19 30.94
C ASP A 62 17.36 -8.46 30.57
N VAL A 63 16.04 -8.39 30.75
CA VAL A 63 15.08 -9.44 30.37
C VAL A 63 14.02 -8.81 29.46
N PRO A 64 13.81 -9.35 28.23
CA PRO A 64 12.76 -8.86 27.36
C PRO A 64 11.37 -8.94 28.01
N LEU A 65 10.59 -7.87 27.91
CA LEU A 65 9.23 -7.79 28.42
C LEU A 65 8.30 -8.59 27.51
N SER A 66 7.55 -9.56 28.05
CA SER A 66 6.58 -10.32 27.26
C SER A 66 5.34 -9.47 26.94
N ASN A 67 4.81 -9.63 25.72
CA ASN A 67 3.74 -8.82 25.11
C ASN A 67 2.43 -8.70 25.90
N ASN A 68 2.26 -9.43 27.02
CA ASN A 68 0.99 -9.51 27.74
C ASN A 68 1.06 -9.43 29.27
N TYR A 69 2.23 -9.33 29.90
CA TYR A 69 2.25 -9.43 31.37
C TYR A 69 1.75 -8.17 32.12
N ASN A 70 1.90 -6.97 31.54
CA ASN A 70 1.61 -5.74 32.28
C ASN A 70 0.16 -5.23 32.19
N ARG A 71 -0.64 -5.65 31.20
CA ARG A 71 -2.04 -5.17 31.06
C ARG A 71 -3.10 -6.08 31.68
N LEU A 72 -2.79 -7.36 31.95
CA LEU A 72 -3.76 -8.29 32.55
C LEU A 72 -3.92 -8.11 34.08
N TYR A 73 -2.97 -7.43 34.76
CA TYR A 73 -2.97 -7.31 36.23
C TYR A 73 -3.14 -5.89 36.79
N GLY A 74 -3.39 -4.87 35.95
CA GLY A 74 -3.74 -3.53 36.45
C GLY A 74 -2.66 -2.85 37.31
N GLU A 75 -1.39 -3.26 37.18
CA GLU A 75 -0.29 -2.66 37.93
C GLU A 75 0.09 -1.32 37.30
N MET A 76 -0.21 -0.23 38.01
CA MET A 76 -0.04 1.16 37.57
C MET A 76 1.41 1.70 37.58
N HIS A 77 2.42 0.84 37.73
CA HIS A 77 3.82 1.27 37.75
C HIS A 77 4.70 0.20 37.08
N PRO A 78 5.67 0.56 36.22
CA PRO A 78 6.64 -0.41 35.76
C PRO A 78 7.43 -0.88 36.99
N LEU A 79 7.39 -2.19 37.28
CA LEU A 79 8.44 -2.90 38.03
C LEU A 79 9.78 -2.26 37.68
N GLU A 80 10.65 -1.93 38.64
CA GLU A 80 11.98 -1.34 38.37
C GLU A 80 12.67 -2.07 37.21
N VAL A 81 12.53 -1.54 36.00
CA VAL A 81 12.95 -2.27 34.81
C VAL A 81 14.46 -2.14 34.78
N LYS A 82 15.15 -3.18 35.24
CA LYS A 82 16.60 -3.25 35.21
C LYS A 82 17.06 -3.37 33.77
N GLY A 83 18.05 -2.58 33.44
CA GLY A 83 18.61 -2.53 32.12
C GLY A 83 19.86 -1.68 32.09
N ARG A 84 20.57 -1.76 30.96
CA ARG A 84 21.77 -0.95 30.71
C ARG A 84 21.45 0.24 29.81
N PRO A 85 22.06 1.42 30.06
CA PRO A 85 22.04 2.51 29.10
C PRO A 85 22.61 2.07 27.74
N ILE A 86 22.01 2.55 26.66
CA ILE A 86 22.44 2.30 25.29
C ILE A 86 22.56 3.60 24.51
N SER A 87 23.29 3.56 23.39
CA SER A 87 23.31 4.70 22.46
C SER A 87 21.99 4.79 21.69
N HIS A 88 21.70 5.98 21.15
CA HIS A 88 20.57 6.17 20.24
C HIS A 88 20.65 5.21 19.03
N GLN A 89 21.85 5.03 18.46
CA GLN A 89 22.05 4.13 17.34
C GLN A 89 21.77 2.66 17.70
N GLU A 90 22.25 2.21 18.87
CA GLU A 90 21.94 0.86 19.34
C GLU A 90 20.43 0.67 19.56
N CYS A 91 19.74 1.71 20.07
CA CYS A 91 18.29 1.66 20.24
C CYS A 91 17.56 1.51 18.89
N VAL A 92 17.94 2.30 17.89
CA VAL A 92 17.41 2.20 16.52
C VAL A 92 17.64 0.81 15.95
N GLU A 93 18.85 0.26 16.10
CA GLU A 93 19.18 -1.09 15.64
C GLU A 93 18.24 -2.14 16.24
N VAL A 94 18.05 -2.11 17.57
CA VAL A 94 17.17 -3.07 18.25
C VAL A 94 15.71 -2.91 17.83
N LEU A 95 15.22 -1.67 17.69
CA LEU A 95 13.85 -1.40 17.26
C LEU A 95 13.58 -1.92 15.84
N PHE A 96 14.48 -1.67 14.88
CA PHE A 96 14.32 -2.18 13.52
C PHE A 96 14.42 -3.71 13.44
N ASP A 97 15.31 -4.33 14.23
CA ASP A 97 15.41 -5.79 14.28
C ASP A 97 14.13 -6.41 14.87
N GLU A 98 13.54 -5.78 15.89
CA GLU A 98 12.27 -6.20 16.46
C GLU A 98 11.10 -5.96 15.49
N LEU A 99 11.06 -4.82 14.80
CA LEU A 99 10.05 -4.53 13.77
C LEU A 99 10.03 -5.61 12.69
N LYS A 100 11.21 -5.99 12.18
CA LYS A 100 11.34 -7.10 11.21
C LYS A 100 10.93 -8.44 11.79
N ALA A 101 11.31 -8.75 13.03
CA ALA A 101 10.92 -10.01 13.66
C ALA A 101 9.39 -10.11 13.80
N CYS A 102 8.74 -9.02 14.24
CA CYS A 102 7.29 -8.95 14.38
C CYS A 102 6.55 -8.98 13.03
N SER A 103 7.16 -8.53 11.92
CA SER A 103 6.51 -8.57 10.59
C SER A 103 6.18 -10.00 10.14
N SER A 104 6.90 -11.00 10.65
CA SER A 104 6.66 -12.42 10.36
C SER A 104 5.23 -12.86 10.73
N GLU A 105 4.63 -12.30 11.78
CA GLU A 105 3.27 -12.62 12.22
C GLU A 105 2.21 -12.34 11.14
N PHE A 106 2.52 -11.43 10.21
CA PHE A 106 1.61 -10.96 9.17
C PHE A 106 1.94 -11.51 7.77
N THR A 107 2.92 -12.41 7.69
CA THR A 107 3.38 -13.04 6.45
C THR A 107 3.27 -14.56 6.51
N LEU A 108 2.29 -15.09 7.27
CA LEU A 108 2.19 -16.51 7.62
C LEU A 108 3.50 -17.04 8.22
N PHE A 109 4.09 -16.33 9.19
CA PHE A 109 5.37 -16.68 9.82
C PHE A 109 6.52 -16.84 8.81
N GLY A 110 6.54 -15.99 7.78
CA GLY A 110 7.56 -15.98 6.73
C GLY A 110 7.28 -16.89 5.53
N TRP A 111 6.24 -17.73 5.57
CA TRP A 111 5.90 -18.66 4.48
C TRP A 111 5.04 -18.02 3.38
N GLY A 112 4.54 -16.80 3.59
CA GLY A 112 3.77 -16.06 2.60
C GLY A 112 4.58 -15.77 1.34
N LYS A 113 3.93 -15.82 0.18
CA LYS A 113 4.55 -15.59 -1.14
C LYS A 113 5.33 -14.27 -1.23
N TYR A 114 4.89 -13.26 -0.48
CA TYR A 114 5.47 -11.92 -0.50
C TYR A 114 6.10 -11.54 0.85
N SER A 115 6.53 -12.52 1.65
CA SER A 115 7.17 -12.28 2.95
C SER A 115 8.48 -11.51 2.86
N HIS A 116 9.21 -11.65 1.75
CA HIS A 116 10.42 -10.86 1.49
C HIS A 116 10.12 -9.38 1.29
N LEU A 117 8.98 -9.02 0.68
CA LEU A 117 8.62 -7.63 0.38
C LEU A 117 8.53 -6.77 1.65
N ILE A 118 7.90 -7.25 2.72
CA ILE A 118 7.81 -6.47 3.96
C ILE A 118 9.19 -6.25 4.58
N THR A 119 10.10 -7.22 4.43
CA THR A 119 11.46 -7.09 4.96
C THR A 119 12.25 -6.06 4.15
N GLU A 120 12.15 -6.09 2.82
CA GLU A 120 12.72 -5.09 1.91
C GLU A 120 12.20 -3.68 2.21
N MET A 121 10.89 -3.54 2.44
CA MET A 121 10.28 -2.26 2.76
C MET A 121 10.68 -1.72 4.13
N ILE A 122 10.86 -2.58 5.14
CA ILE A 122 11.40 -2.17 6.45
C ILE A 122 12.88 -1.74 6.32
N ASP A 123 13.67 -2.44 5.51
CA ASP A 123 15.04 -1.99 5.19
C ASP A 123 15.04 -0.64 4.48
N HIS A 124 14.14 -0.46 3.53
CA HIS A 124 13.97 0.82 2.84
C HIS A 124 13.48 1.92 3.78
N PHE A 125 12.63 1.62 4.75
CA PHE A 125 12.22 2.57 5.79
C PHE A 125 13.42 3.05 6.61
N ARG A 126 14.35 2.14 6.91
CA ARG A 126 15.57 2.43 7.69
C ARG A 126 16.59 3.24 6.89
N TYR A 127 16.84 2.87 5.64
CA TYR A 127 18.00 3.36 4.88
C TYR A 127 17.63 4.24 3.69
N GLY A 128 16.39 4.18 3.21
CA GLY A 128 15.90 4.86 2.01
C GLY A 128 15.56 6.34 2.20
N ASN A 129 15.53 6.84 3.45
CA ASN A 129 15.33 8.27 3.77
C ASN A 129 14.12 8.91 3.06
N GLY A 130 13.00 8.19 3.01
CA GLY A 130 11.75 8.66 2.40
C GLY A 130 11.73 8.68 0.87
N SER A 131 12.78 8.18 0.20
CA SER A 131 12.76 8.01 -1.25
C SER A 131 11.68 7.00 -1.66
N PRO A 132 11.02 7.14 -2.83
CA PRO A 132 10.03 6.19 -3.27
C PRO A 132 10.58 4.76 -3.42
N PHE A 133 9.80 3.77 -3.03
CA PHE A 133 10.12 2.35 -3.17
C PHE A 133 9.53 1.75 -4.44
N TYR A 134 10.25 0.79 -5.02
CA TYR A 134 9.82 0.01 -6.17
C TYR A 134 10.39 -1.41 -6.07
N SER A 135 9.58 -2.41 -6.40
CA SER A 135 10.02 -3.81 -6.49
C SER A 135 9.31 -4.54 -7.63
N LEU A 136 10.03 -5.43 -8.30
CA LEU A 136 9.44 -6.30 -9.33
C LEU A 136 8.38 -7.21 -8.74
N SER A 137 8.61 -7.75 -7.55
CA SER A 137 7.61 -8.62 -6.89
C SER A 137 6.31 -7.87 -6.59
N LEU A 138 6.37 -6.55 -6.38
CA LEU A 138 5.19 -5.75 -6.16
C LEU A 138 4.42 -5.50 -7.47
N ASN A 139 5.12 -5.26 -8.58
CA ASN A 139 4.49 -5.23 -9.90
C ASN A 139 3.83 -6.57 -10.22
N ASP A 140 4.51 -7.70 -9.96
CA ASP A 140 3.97 -9.03 -10.23
C ASP A 140 2.71 -9.32 -9.38
N ALA A 141 2.72 -8.90 -8.11
CA ALA A 141 1.56 -9.00 -7.23
C ALA A 141 0.39 -8.16 -7.76
N TYR A 142 0.67 -6.94 -8.20
CA TYR A 142 -0.33 -6.04 -8.75
C TYR A 142 -0.89 -6.51 -10.09
N GLU A 143 -0.04 -7.02 -10.98
CA GLU A 143 -0.45 -7.59 -12.25
C GLU A 143 -1.37 -8.81 -12.04
N GLN A 144 -0.99 -9.73 -11.15
CA GLN A 144 -1.85 -10.86 -10.77
C GLN A 144 -3.21 -10.37 -10.26
N ARG A 145 -3.22 -9.33 -9.43
CA ARG A 145 -4.45 -8.74 -8.89
C ARG A 145 -5.34 -8.13 -9.99
N ILE A 146 -4.74 -7.51 -10.99
CA ILE A 146 -5.45 -6.94 -12.14
C ILE A 146 -6.01 -8.05 -13.05
N ILE A 147 -5.23 -9.11 -13.29
CA ILE A 147 -5.60 -10.23 -14.16
C ILE A 147 -6.71 -11.09 -13.56
N GLU A 148 -6.78 -11.20 -12.23
CA GLU A 148 -7.87 -11.89 -11.54
C GLU A 148 -9.22 -11.19 -11.79
N ARG A 149 -9.91 -11.60 -12.86
CA ARG A 149 -11.14 -10.98 -13.38
C ARG A 149 -12.32 -11.22 -12.43
N GLY A 150 -12.46 -10.33 -11.44
CA GLY A 150 -13.67 -10.22 -10.64
C GLY A 150 -14.81 -9.50 -11.40
N TYR A 151 -16.04 -9.69 -10.92
CA TYR A 151 -17.20 -8.89 -11.34
C TYR A 151 -16.88 -7.39 -11.24
N LYS A 152 -17.17 -6.63 -12.30
CA LYS A 152 -16.86 -5.19 -12.45
C LYS A 152 -15.39 -4.80 -12.27
N SER A 153 -14.43 -5.72 -12.44
CA SER A 153 -13.01 -5.35 -12.51
C SER A 153 -12.75 -4.41 -13.70
N PRO A 154 -11.72 -3.54 -13.65
CA PRO A 154 -11.47 -2.58 -14.72
C PRO A 154 -11.29 -3.24 -16.09
N LEU A 155 -10.59 -4.40 -16.14
CA LEU A 155 -10.40 -5.16 -17.38
C LEU A 155 -11.72 -5.66 -17.97
N VAL A 156 -12.64 -6.16 -17.12
CA VAL A 156 -13.96 -6.65 -17.57
C VAL A 156 -14.78 -5.49 -18.09
N VAL A 157 -14.84 -4.37 -17.36
CA VAL A 157 -15.57 -3.17 -17.79
C VAL A 157 -15.03 -2.66 -19.12
N ILE A 158 -13.71 -2.46 -19.25
CA ILE A 158 -13.10 -2.00 -20.51
C ILE A 158 -13.45 -2.94 -21.66
N LYS A 159 -13.32 -4.26 -21.45
CA LYS A 159 -13.61 -5.26 -22.48
C LYS A 159 -15.08 -5.25 -22.90
N ASP A 160 -16.00 -5.23 -21.94
CA ASP A 160 -17.44 -5.26 -22.18
C ASP A 160 -17.90 -3.96 -22.86
N THR A 161 -17.36 -2.81 -22.45
CA THR A 161 -17.62 -1.52 -23.09
C THR A 161 -17.16 -1.51 -24.55
N ILE A 162 -15.92 -1.94 -24.84
CA ILE A 162 -15.42 -2.01 -26.23
C ILE A 162 -16.31 -2.93 -27.07
N ASN A 163 -16.64 -4.11 -26.55
CA ASN A 163 -17.50 -5.07 -27.23
C ASN A 163 -18.92 -4.51 -27.46
N SER A 164 -19.49 -3.81 -26.49
CA SER A 164 -20.80 -3.15 -26.59
C SER A 164 -20.81 -2.06 -27.66
N VAL A 165 -19.81 -1.17 -27.65
CA VAL A 165 -19.67 -0.10 -28.65
C VAL A 165 -19.55 -0.69 -30.05
N PHE A 166 -18.80 -1.77 -30.23
CA PHE A 166 -18.65 -2.41 -31.54
C PHE A 166 -19.88 -3.18 -32.02
N ARG A 167 -20.66 -3.79 -31.11
CA ARG A 167 -21.97 -4.38 -31.43
C ARG A 167 -23.02 -3.32 -31.79
N ASN A 168 -23.01 -2.21 -31.06
CA ASN A 168 -24.01 -1.14 -31.18
C ASN A 168 -23.68 -0.11 -32.26
N ASN A 169 -22.47 -0.11 -32.83
CA ASN A 169 -22.10 0.76 -33.96
C ASN A 169 -22.92 0.53 -35.26
N ASN A 170 -23.86 -0.42 -35.25
CA ASN A 170 -24.91 -0.56 -36.28
C ASN A 170 -26.18 0.29 -35.98
N ASN A 171 -26.32 0.89 -34.80
CA ASN A 171 -27.47 1.69 -34.38
C ASN A 171 -27.12 3.19 -34.37
N ILE A 172 -27.83 3.96 -35.19
CA ILE A 172 -27.52 5.33 -35.65
C ILE A 172 -27.71 6.44 -34.59
N GLY A 173 -28.15 6.11 -33.36
CA GLY A 173 -28.52 7.13 -32.36
C GLY A 173 -27.57 7.18 -31.17
N VAL A 174 -26.75 8.23 -31.12
CA VAL A 174 -25.82 8.60 -30.01
C VAL A 174 -24.51 7.80 -29.97
N GLN A 175 -23.57 8.16 -30.86
CA GLN A 175 -22.19 7.69 -30.80
C GLN A 175 -21.38 8.55 -29.82
N LEU A 176 -21.24 8.11 -28.57
CA LEU A 176 -20.16 8.56 -27.70
C LEU A 176 -18.83 7.99 -28.26
N ASN A 177 -17.75 8.76 -28.19
CA ASN A 177 -16.45 8.22 -28.60
C ASN A 177 -16.07 7.05 -27.67
N LEU A 178 -15.36 6.03 -28.17
CA LEU A 178 -15.01 4.84 -27.39
C LEU A 178 -14.34 5.19 -26.05
N LEU A 179 -13.42 6.16 -26.06
CA LEU A 179 -12.70 6.60 -24.86
C LEU A 179 -13.63 7.25 -23.82
N GLN A 180 -14.63 8.02 -24.26
CA GLN A 180 -15.63 8.65 -23.40
C GLN A 180 -16.50 7.59 -22.75
N GLN A 181 -16.97 6.60 -23.50
CA GLN A 181 -17.76 5.51 -22.94
C GLN A 181 -16.94 4.70 -21.94
N VAL A 182 -15.69 4.35 -22.28
CA VAL A 182 -14.80 3.63 -21.36
C VAL A 182 -14.56 4.44 -20.09
N LYS A 183 -14.30 5.75 -20.20
CA LYS A 183 -14.14 6.65 -19.05
C LYS A 183 -15.39 6.72 -18.17
N LEU A 184 -16.58 6.73 -18.78
CA LEU A 184 -17.85 6.76 -18.05
C LEU A 184 -18.08 5.44 -17.30
N ASP A 185 -17.96 4.30 -18.00
CA ASP A 185 -18.22 2.98 -17.41
C ASP A 185 -17.19 2.62 -16.33
N LEU A 186 -15.94 3.07 -16.47
CA LEU A 186 -14.90 2.90 -15.46
C LEU A 186 -15.18 3.64 -14.15
N ARG A 187 -16.02 4.68 -14.13
CA ARG A 187 -16.43 5.36 -12.88
C ARG A 187 -17.19 4.41 -11.95
N ASP A 188 -17.93 3.47 -12.52
CA ASP A 188 -18.72 2.48 -11.78
C ASP A 188 -17.97 1.14 -11.59
N SER A 189 -16.70 1.08 -11.99
CA SER A 189 -15.85 -0.10 -11.85
C SER A 189 -15.38 -0.29 -10.41
N ARG A 190 -15.16 -1.56 -10.03
CA ARG A 190 -14.50 -1.89 -8.77
C ARG A 190 -12.99 -1.93 -9.01
N LEU A 191 -12.30 -0.90 -8.53
CA LEU A 191 -10.85 -0.78 -8.67
C LEU A 191 -10.11 -1.98 -8.08
N SER A 192 -8.97 -2.31 -8.70
CA SER A 192 -8.11 -3.42 -8.30
C SER A 192 -7.36 -3.10 -7.01
N LYS A 193 -8.05 -3.10 -5.86
CA LYS A 193 -7.47 -2.95 -4.51
C LYS A 193 -7.02 -4.29 -3.95
N PHE A 194 -6.13 -4.29 -2.95
CA PHE A 194 -5.72 -5.48 -2.17
C PHE A 194 -6.61 -5.65 -0.92
N ASP A 195 -7.93 -5.73 -1.12
CA ASP A 195 -8.94 -5.73 -0.04
C ASP A 195 -9.46 -7.13 0.35
N ARG A 196 -8.78 -8.21 -0.05
CA ARG A 196 -9.22 -9.57 0.29
C ARG A 196 -8.69 -10.02 1.65
N LYS A 197 -9.42 -10.93 2.30
CA LYS A 197 -9.00 -11.56 3.57
C LYS A 197 -7.68 -12.34 3.42
N GLU A 198 -7.39 -12.88 2.24
CA GLU A 198 -6.15 -13.59 1.94
C GLU A 198 -4.94 -12.64 1.81
N ASP A 199 -5.16 -11.37 1.44
CA ASP A 199 -4.10 -10.36 1.33
C ASP A 199 -3.53 -10.01 2.72
N ASN A 200 -4.36 -10.10 3.77
CA ASN A 200 -3.96 -9.82 5.16
C ASN A 200 -2.86 -10.74 5.74
N TYR A 201 -2.59 -11.88 5.10
CA TYR A 201 -1.66 -12.89 5.63
C TYR A 201 -0.56 -13.29 4.65
N ASN A 202 -0.65 -12.95 3.35
CA ASN A 202 0.38 -13.29 2.37
C ASN A 202 1.57 -12.31 2.33
N GLY A 203 1.52 -11.27 3.17
CA GLY A 203 2.47 -10.16 3.25
C GLY A 203 2.00 -8.87 2.56
N LEU A 204 1.02 -8.93 1.66
CA LEU A 204 0.54 -7.76 0.92
C LEU A 204 -0.33 -6.82 1.76
N GLY A 205 -1.11 -7.34 2.70
CA GLY A 205 -1.98 -6.52 3.55
C GLY A 205 -1.24 -5.57 4.50
N ILE A 206 0.08 -5.76 4.67
CA ILE A 206 0.94 -4.81 5.39
C ILE A 206 1.79 -3.97 4.44
N THR A 207 2.23 -4.53 3.30
CA THR A 207 3.08 -3.78 2.34
C THR A 207 2.28 -2.81 1.48
N VAL A 208 1.01 -3.12 1.22
CA VAL A 208 0.04 -2.27 0.51
C VAL A 208 -1.28 -2.33 1.27
N HIS A 209 -1.46 -1.43 2.23
CA HIS A 209 -2.60 -1.41 3.14
C HIS A 209 -3.88 -0.90 2.44
N ASP A 210 -3.75 0.05 1.53
CA ASP A 210 -4.79 0.48 0.57
C ASP A 210 -4.13 0.72 -0.79
N ILE A 211 -4.89 1.11 -1.81
CA ILE A 211 -4.29 1.78 -2.96
C ILE A 211 -4.67 3.24 -2.83
N HIS A 212 -3.69 4.08 -2.49
CA HIS A 212 -3.89 5.52 -2.37
C HIS A 212 -4.29 6.11 -3.72
N ALA A 213 -3.44 5.95 -4.74
CA ALA A 213 -3.67 6.50 -6.07
C ALA A 213 -3.59 5.41 -7.15
N GLN A 214 -4.42 5.56 -8.20
CA GLN A 214 -4.41 4.66 -9.34
C GLN A 214 -4.68 5.39 -10.65
N GLN A 215 -4.01 4.96 -11.72
CA GLN A 215 -4.20 5.42 -13.09
C GLN A 215 -4.22 4.24 -14.07
N ILE A 216 -5.08 4.34 -15.09
CA ILE A 216 -5.13 3.40 -16.21
C ILE A 216 -5.01 4.19 -17.50
N ASP A 217 -4.00 3.86 -18.28
CA ASP A 217 -3.73 4.46 -19.58
C ASP A 217 -3.98 3.44 -20.69
N LEU A 218 -4.72 3.84 -21.72
CA LEU A 218 -4.79 3.11 -22.98
C LEU A 218 -3.60 3.53 -23.82
N ILE A 219 -2.63 2.63 -23.98
CA ILE A 219 -1.37 2.90 -24.68
C ILE A 219 -1.53 2.67 -26.18
N ARG A 220 -2.20 1.58 -26.55
CA ARG A 220 -2.44 1.21 -27.94
C ARG A 220 -3.80 0.55 -28.07
N PHE A 221 -4.46 0.84 -29.18
CA PHE A 221 -5.69 0.18 -29.56
C PHE A 221 -5.65 -0.14 -31.05
N GLN A 222 -6.01 -1.37 -31.41
CA GLN A 222 -6.10 -1.79 -32.80
C GLN A 222 -7.35 -2.61 -33.04
N LYS A 223 -8.13 -2.21 -34.05
CA LYS A 223 -9.28 -2.96 -34.53
C LYS A 223 -8.89 -3.74 -35.78
N PHE A 224 -9.36 -4.98 -35.85
CA PHE A 224 -9.22 -5.89 -36.98
C PHE A 224 -10.60 -6.19 -37.59
N ALA A 225 -10.63 -6.97 -38.67
CA ALA A 225 -11.88 -7.35 -39.32
C ALA A 225 -12.81 -8.18 -38.41
N LEU A 226 -12.24 -9.09 -37.62
CA LEU A 226 -13.00 -10.03 -36.76
C LEU A 226 -12.88 -9.72 -35.27
N GLY A 227 -12.02 -8.77 -34.88
CA GLY A 227 -11.68 -8.58 -33.48
C GLY A 227 -10.96 -7.28 -33.19
N TRP A 228 -10.36 -7.20 -32.01
CA TRP A 228 -9.58 -6.05 -31.56
C TRP A 228 -8.53 -6.46 -30.52
N GLU A 229 -7.52 -5.62 -30.36
CA GLU A 229 -6.58 -5.70 -29.26
C GLU A 229 -6.33 -4.32 -28.65
N ALA A 230 -6.06 -4.31 -27.35
CA ALA A 230 -5.73 -3.11 -26.58
C ALA A 230 -4.56 -3.40 -25.63
N TRP A 231 -3.68 -2.42 -25.47
CA TRP A 231 -2.61 -2.42 -24.49
C TRP A 231 -2.90 -1.38 -23.42
N LEU A 232 -3.02 -1.84 -22.18
CA LEU A 232 -3.31 -1.02 -21.01
C LEU A 232 -2.09 -0.94 -20.11
N GLN A 233 -1.81 0.26 -19.60
CA GLN A 233 -0.84 0.48 -18.54
C GLN A 233 -1.59 0.83 -17.26
N PHE A 234 -1.41 0.03 -16.23
CA PHE A 234 -1.87 0.31 -14.88
C PHE A 234 -0.71 0.86 -14.07
N GLN A 235 -1.00 1.89 -13.29
CA GLN A 235 -0.07 2.49 -12.33
C GLN A 235 -0.83 2.70 -11.03
N ALA A 236 -0.17 2.42 -9.92
CA ALA A 236 -0.72 2.66 -8.59
C ALA A 236 0.38 3.03 -7.60
N GLN A 237 -0.03 3.72 -6.55
CA GLN A 237 0.81 4.17 -5.47
C GLN A 237 0.08 3.97 -4.15
N ASP A 238 0.81 3.56 -3.13
CA ASP A 238 0.37 3.55 -1.73
C ASP A 238 1.43 4.20 -0.83
N HIS A 239 1.10 4.42 0.44
CA HIS A 239 1.99 5.01 1.42
C HIS A 239 2.50 3.93 2.39
N PHE A 240 3.81 3.86 2.60
CA PHE A 240 4.39 3.10 3.69
C PHE A 240 4.62 4.02 4.88
N GLY A 241 3.56 4.22 5.66
CA GLY A 241 3.57 4.99 6.89
C GLY A 241 2.27 4.78 7.67
N LEU A 242 2.27 5.22 8.93
CA LEU A 242 1.12 5.08 9.83
C LEU A 242 0.58 6.45 10.24
N ASP A 243 -0.74 6.57 10.29
CA ASP A 243 -1.41 7.75 10.83
C ASP A 243 -1.84 7.54 12.30
N THR A 244 -2.36 8.61 12.93
CA THR A 244 -2.80 8.55 14.33
C THR A 244 -4.02 7.64 14.55
N THR A 245 -4.82 7.40 13.51
CA THR A 245 -5.99 6.51 13.58
C THR A 245 -5.57 5.04 13.63
N ASP A 246 -4.49 4.67 12.95
CA ASP A 246 -3.91 3.34 13.03
C ASP A 246 -3.50 2.97 14.46
N ILE A 247 -2.81 3.89 15.15
CA ILE A 247 -2.27 3.60 16.49
C ILE A 247 -3.26 3.81 17.65
N THR A 248 -4.37 4.53 17.40
CA THR A 248 -5.47 4.64 18.38
C THR A 248 -6.47 3.49 18.25
N ASN A 249 -6.35 2.67 17.21
CA ASN A 249 -7.14 1.46 17.04
C ASN A 249 -6.84 0.42 18.15
N SER A 250 -7.90 -0.07 18.81
CA SER A 250 -7.81 -0.98 19.97
C SER A 250 -7.26 -2.38 19.66
N VAL A 251 -7.12 -2.72 18.38
CA VAL A 251 -6.51 -3.98 17.91
C VAL A 251 -5.05 -3.73 17.54
N PHE A 252 -4.77 -2.76 16.66
CA PHE A 252 -3.41 -2.51 16.17
C PHE A 252 -2.46 -2.04 17.27
N ASN A 253 -2.94 -1.23 18.22
CA ASN A 253 -2.14 -0.71 19.32
C ASN A 253 -1.67 -1.77 20.34
N LYS A 254 -2.09 -3.03 20.18
CA LYS A 254 -1.65 -4.17 20.99
C LYS A 254 -0.38 -4.82 20.44
N PHE A 255 -0.09 -4.64 19.16
CA PHE A 255 1.10 -5.24 18.53
C PHE A 255 2.28 -4.29 18.62
N HIS A 256 3.43 -4.79 19.10
CA HIS A 256 4.67 -4.02 19.07
C HIS A 256 5.07 -3.61 17.66
N PHE A 257 4.72 -4.39 16.64
CA PHE A 257 4.93 -4.04 15.23
C PHE A 257 4.47 -2.61 14.89
N PHE A 258 3.18 -2.29 15.11
CA PHE A 258 2.64 -0.97 14.81
C PHE A 258 3.17 0.12 15.76
N ARG A 259 3.40 -0.22 17.03
CA ARG A 259 3.93 0.72 18.03
C ARG A 259 5.36 1.15 17.71
N ILE A 260 6.22 0.21 17.33
CA ILE A 260 7.60 0.46 16.92
C ILE A 260 7.63 1.27 15.62
N TRP A 261 6.85 0.86 14.61
CA TRP A 261 6.78 1.57 13.34
C TRP A 261 6.34 3.02 13.53
N PHE A 262 5.22 3.25 14.23
CA PHE A 262 4.72 4.60 14.50
C PHE A 262 5.72 5.42 15.32
N PHE A 263 6.37 4.82 16.33
CA PHE A 263 7.37 5.50 17.13
C PHE A 263 8.59 5.94 16.29
N LEU A 264 9.16 5.02 15.51
CA LEU A 264 10.30 5.31 14.62
C LEU A 264 9.96 6.43 13.62
N GLN A 265 8.72 6.45 13.11
CA GLN A 265 8.26 7.46 12.15
C GLN A 265 8.02 8.83 12.80
N ARG A 266 7.26 8.88 13.89
CA ARG A 266 6.60 10.10 14.38
C ARG A 266 7.36 10.81 15.49
N HIS A 267 8.20 10.08 16.25
CA HIS A 267 9.00 10.68 17.32
C HIS A 267 10.06 11.62 16.75
N ARG A 268 10.07 12.88 17.20
CA ARG A 268 10.95 13.96 16.69
C ARG A 268 12.44 13.63 16.66
N ASP A 269 12.94 12.86 17.63
CA ASP A 269 14.36 12.52 17.74
C ASP A 269 14.76 11.27 16.92
N PHE A 270 13.78 10.47 16.47
CA PHE A 270 14.01 9.29 15.61
C PHE A 270 13.69 9.60 14.14
N ALA A 271 12.49 10.13 13.88
CA ALA A 271 12.06 10.76 12.62
C ALA A 271 12.43 10.02 11.32
N PHE A 272 12.26 8.69 11.29
CA PHE A 272 12.42 7.90 10.07
C PHE A 272 11.30 8.23 9.09
N LYS A 273 11.65 8.54 7.84
CA LYS A 273 10.70 9.07 6.87
C LYS A 273 9.88 7.94 6.23
N PRO A 274 8.53 8.03 6.24
CA PRO A 274 7.70 7.16 5.42
C PRO A 274 7.95 7.45 3.94
N PHE A 275 7.46 6.57 3.07
CA PHE A 275 7.74 6.68 1.64
C PHE A 275 6.57 6.21 0.78
N PHE A 276 6.56 6.67 -0.47
CA PHE A 276 5.65 6.18 -1.48
C PHE A 276 6.08 4.82 -2.01
N THR A 277 5.12 3.93 -2.15
CA THR A 277 5.30 2.60 -2.72
C THR A 277 4.66 2.59 -4.11
N ASN A 278 5.46 2.51 -5.16
CA ASN A 278 4.99 2.60 -6.55
C ASN A 278 4.99 1.23 -7.23
N PHE A 279 3.91 0.94 -7.95
CA PHE A 279 3.78 -0.31 -8.68
C PHE A 279 2.96 -0.15 -9.96
N LYS A 280 3.25 -1.01 -10.94
CA LYS A 280 2.68 -0.91 -12.28
C LYS A 280 2.51 -2.28 -12.92
N ALA A 281 1.57 -2.37 -13.86
CA ALA A 281 1.36 -3.57 -14.65
C ALA A 281 0.97 -3.20 -16.09
N SER A 282 1.41 -3.99 -17.05
CA SER A 282 1.06 -3.81 -18.47
C SER A 282 0.21 -4.99 -18.91
N VAL A 283 -1.04 -4.74 -19.32
CA VAL A 283 -1.98 -5.81 -19.64
C VAL A 283 -2.48 -5.69 -21.07
N ARG A 284 -2.47 -6.81 -21.78
CA ARG A 284 -3.08 -6.94 -23.11
C ARG A 284 -4.50 -7.47 -22.98
N LEU A 285 -5.45 -6.78 -23.62
CA LEU A 285 -6.82 -7.26 -23.83
C LEU A 285 -7.05 -7.53 -25.31
N SER A 286 -7.81 -8.58 -25.61
CA SER A 286 -8.21 -8.90 -26.97
C SER A 286 -9.54 -9.65 -27.03
N GLU A 287 -10.17 -9.55 -28.19
CA GLU A 287 -11.29 -10.35 -28.67
C GLU A 287 -11.01 -10.69 -30.14
N TYR A 288 -11.15 -11.95 -30.54
CA TYR A 288 -10.84 -12.43 -31.89
C TYR A 288 -12.06 -13.06 -32.56
#